data_AF-A0A8S3H251-F1
#
_entry.id   AF-A0A8S3H251-F1
#
_cell.length_a   1.000
_cell.length_b   1.000
_cell.length_c   1.000
_cell.angle_alpha   90.00
_cell.angle_beta   90.00
_cell.angle_gamma   90.00
#
_symmetry.space_group_name_H-M   'P 1'
#
loop_
_entity.id
_entity.type
_entity.pdbx_description
1 polymer ?
#
loop_
_entity_poly.entity_id
_entity_poly.type
_entity_poly.pdbx_seq_one_letter_code
_entity_poly.pdbx_strand_id
1 'polypeptide(L)'
;MFLDEKEKALKEEFEKDITDKCRSLVVKGSIINTAIYGRELEYYAQVYLQWKSIERHFEDFKRKAFHAFIKDSKQNWKLEKYDTETDHILNQHLERLEKVFSSDLYVGIEEKQIALIPAMLLRVEVFCRCAQQDLELFKSSSTILSKINKHTVISISTATGSGKSTLLPALLAADGYEKIIVTQPRRLACNSISDRVNKTIGKISSWAVAGARSKNDHNTHIMYLTDGLLTQYLQYNEGKIISEAANCVRGTVFFIDEVHERSVNIDLCLAFLAKLLQLDFEGKVKVILSSATLDNSVQELFQKFNNDYFAL
;
A
#
# COMPACT_ATOMS: atom_id res chain seq x y z
N MET A 1 -5.09 -45.85 19.92
CA MET A 1 -3.69 -45.59 20.33
C MET A 1 -2.73 -45.43 19.15
N PHE A 2 -2.84 -46.21 18.05
CA PHE A 2 -2.01 -46.04 16.84
C PHE A 2 -2.51 -45.02 15.79
N LEU A 3 -3.75 -44.57 15.88
CA LEU A 3 -4.33 -43.55 14.99
C LEU A 3 -3.87 -42.12 15.35
N ASP A 4 -3.57 -41.89 16.63
CA ASP A 4 -3.31 -40.57 17.22
C ASP A 4 -1.89 -40.05 16.88
N GLU A 5 -0.88 -40.94 16.83
CA GLU A 5 0.49 -40.57 16.46
C GLU A 5 0.65 -40.31 14.95
N LYS A 6 -0.09 -41.03 14.10
CA LYS A 6 -0.11 -40.79 12.64
C LYS A 6 -0.82 -39.50 12.26
N GLU A 7 -1.94 -39.20 12.92
CA GLU A 7 -2.71 -37.98 12.71
C GLU A 7 -1.93 -36.75 13.19
N LYS A 8 -1.19 -36.89 14.29
CA LYS A 8 -0.27 -35.87 14.80
C LYS A 8 0.91 -35.62 13.85
N ALA A 9 1.49 -36.67 13.27
CA ALA A 9 2.57 -36.53 12.29
C ALA A 9 2.12 -35.84 10.99
N LEU A 10 0.92 -36.17 10.46
CA LEU A 10 0.34 -35.55 9.27
C LEU A 10 0.02 -34.06 9.46
N LYS A 11 -0.43 -33.69 10.66
CA LYS A 11 -0.67 -32.30 11.03
C LYS A 11 0.64 -31.51 11.21
N GLU A 12 1.63 -32.11 11.85
CA GLU A 12 2.97 -31.53 12.01
C GLU A 12 3.67 -31.36 10.65
N GLU A 13 3.41 -32.24 9.68
CA GLU A 13 3.88 -32.15 8.29
C GLU A 13 3.15 -31.02 7.51
N PHE A 14 1.82 -30.91 7.62
CA PHE A 14 1.02 -29.84 7.01
C PHE A 14 1.36 -28.44 7.55
N GLU A 15 1.52 -28.30 8.86
CA GLU A 15 1.87 -27.04 9.50
C GLU A 15 3.31 -26.64 9.17
N LYS A 16 4.23 -27.60 9.07
CA LYS A 16 5.60 -27.36 8.60
C LYS A 16 5.62 -26.94 7.13
N ASP A 17 4.82 -27.57 6.27
CA ASP A 17 4.72 -27.22 4.85
C ASP A 17 4.11 -25.84 4.60
N ILE A 18 3.03 -25.46 5.30
CA ILE A 18 2.48 -24.09 5.16
C ILE A 18 3.42 -23.04 5.78
N THR A 19 4.07 -23.35 6.89
CA THR A 19 5.04 -22.43 7.52
C THR A 19 6.28 -22.23 6.63
N ASP A 20 6.79 -23.29 6.01
CA ASP A 20 7.90 -23.21 5.06
C ASP A 20 7.44 -22.58 3.72
N LYS A 21 6.16 -22.71 3.33
CA LYS A 21 5.57 -21.99 2.19
C LYS A 21 5.43 -20.49 2.46
N CYS A 22 4.92 -20.07 3.62
CA CYS A 22 4.84 -18.66 4.04
C CYS A 22 6.23 -18.03 4.15
N ARG A 23 7.22 -18.75 4.70
CA ARG A 23 8.63 -18.32 4.71
C ARG A 23 9.20 -18.21 3.29
N SER A 24 8.84 -19.13 2.38
CA SER A 24 9.23 -19.03 0.96
C SER A 24 8.54 -17.87 0.22
N LEU A 25 7.33 -17.47 0.61
CA LEU A 25 6.58 -16.36 0.01
C LEU A 25 7.16 -15.00 0.39
N VAL A 26 7.69 -14.87 1.60
CA VAL A 26 8.41 -13.68 2.07
C VAL A 26 9.79 -13.56 1.39
N VAL A 27 10.50 -14.68 1.18
CA VAL A 27 11.80 -14.70 0.47
C VAL A 27 11.63 -14.54 -1.06
N LYS A 28 10.58 -15.13 -1.66
CA LYS A 28 10.23 -15.02 -3.09
C LYS A 28 9.46 -13.75 -3.48
N GLY A 29 9.05 -12.90 -2.52
CA GLY A 29 8.49 -11.56 -2.79
C GLY A 29 9.41 -10.63 -3.61
N SER A 30 10.61 -11.11 -3.98
CA SER A 30 11.55 -10.46 -4.89
C SER A 30 11.56 -11.00 -6.33
N ILE A 31 10.90 -12.13 -6.65
CA ILE A 31 10.97 -12.79 -7.97
C ILE A 31 9.59 -13.36 -8.38
N ILE A 32 9.00 -12.72 -9.40
CA ILE A 32 7.76 -13.05 -10.11
C ILE A 32 7.88 -14.40 -10.83
N ASN A 33 6.94 -15.34 -10.62
CA ASN A 33 6.28 -16.14 -11.69
C ASN A 33 5.12 -16.99 -11.13
N THR A 34 3.87 -16.67 -11.49
CA THR A 34 2.63 -17.12 -10.83
C THR A 34 1.92 -18.32 -11.46
N ALA A 35 2.41 -18.91 -12.56
CA ALA A 35 1.64 -19.88 -13.35
C ALA A 35 1.70 -21.36 -12.89
N ILE A 36 2.51 -21.71 -11.88
CA ILE A 36 2.69 -23.11 -11.43
C ILE A 36 1.85 -23.44 -10.18
N TYR A 37 1.41 -22.42 -9.43
CA TYR A 37 0.90 -22.58 -8.06
C TYR A 37 -0.57 -22.99 -7.93
N GLY A 38 -1.41 -22.76 -8.94
CA GLY A 38 -2.84 -23.11 -8.88
C GLY A 38 -3.10 -24.63 -8.91
N ARG A 39 -2.32 -25.39 -9.69
CA ARG A 39 -2.59 -26.83 -9.93
C ARG A 39 -2.25 -27.75 -8.75
N GLU A 40 -1.28 -27.39 -7.92
CA GLU A 40 -0.94 -28.17 -6.72
C GLU A 40 -1.86 -27.83 -5.54
N LEU A 41 -2.28 -26.56 -5.41
CA LEU A 41 -3.29 -26.15 -4.43
C LEU A 41 -4.62 -26.88 -4.64
N GLU A 42 -5.02 -27.08 -5.89
CA GLU A 42 -6.22 -27.82 -6.24
C GLU A 42 -6.12 -29.32 -5.89
N TYR A 43 -4.94 -29.94 -6.06
CA TYR A 43 -4.69 -31.34 -5.67
C TYR A 43 -4.78 -31.56 -4.16
N TYR A 44 -4.12 -30.72 -3.36
CA TYR A 44 -4.16 -30.84 -1.90
C TYR A 44 -5.49 -30.41 -1.30
N ALA A 45 -6.16 -29.41 -1.88
CA ALA A 45 -7.54 -29.07 -1.54
C ALA A 45 -8.50 -30.24 -1.84
N GLN A 46 -8.33 -30.96 -2.95
CA GLN A 46 -9.13 -32.16 -3.25
C GLN A 46 -8.92 -33.32 -2.28
N VAL A 47 -7.69 -33.54 -1.80
CA VAL A 47 -7.38 -34.52 -0.75
C VAL A 47 -7.99 -34.09 0.61
N TYR A 48 -8.05 -32.79 0.87
CA TYR A 48 -8.57 -32.19 2.11
C TYR A 48 -10.11 -32.08 2.16
N LEU A 49 -10.76 -31.85 1.01
CA LEU A 49 -12.22 -31.77 0.84
C LEU A 49 -12.96 -33.07 1.18
N GLN A 50 -12.26 -34.19 1.42
CA GLN A 50 -12.88 -35.43 1.90
C GLN A 50 -13.32 -35.36 3.39
N TRP A 51 -13.00 -34.30 4.15
CA TRP A 51 -13.30 -34.20 5.59
C TRP A 51 -14.12 -32.94 5.94
N LYS A 52 -15.28 -33.13 6.58
CA LYS A 52 -16.42 -32.18 6.57
C LYS A 52 -16.45 -31.10 7.67
N SER A 53 -15.34 -30.77 8.35
CA SER A 53 -15.34 -29.79 9.48
C SER A 53 -14.16 -28.80 9.52
N ILE A 54 -13.79 -28.27 8.35
CA ILE A 54 -12.51 -27.59 8.14
C ILE A 54 -12.54 -26.06 8.30
N GLU A 55 -13.66 -25.38 8.07
CA GLU A 55 -13.70 -23.91 8.00
C GLU A 55 -13.22 -23.22 9.29
N ARG A 56 -13.63 -23.72 10.48
CA ARG A 56 -13.19 -23.12 11.76
C ARG A 56 -11.68 -23.26 12.02
N HIS A 57 -11.07 -24.35 11.54
CA HIS A 57 -9.64 -24.61 11.77
C HIS A 57 -8.77 -23.77 10.83
N PHE A 58 -9.25 -23.50 9.61
CA PHE A 58 -8.53 -22.69 8.64
C PHE A 58 -8.47 -21.21 9.03
N GLU A 59 -9.55 -20.65 9.58
CA GLU A 59 -9.55 -19.26 10.06
C GLU A 59 -8.61 -19.06 11.26
N ASP A 60 -8.63 -19.99 12.22
CA ASP A 60 -7.70 -19.98 13.35
C ASP A 60 -6.24 -20.07 12.88
N PHE A 61 -5.98 -20.92 11.88
CA PHE A 61 -4.66 -21.03 11.26
C PHE A 61 -4.21 -19.71 10.59
N LYS A 62 -5.07 -19.09 9.77
CA LYS A 62 -4.77 -17.80 9.12
C LYS A 62 -4.45 -16.72 10.15
N ARG A 63 -5.23 -16.63 11.23
CA ARG A 63 -4.99 -15.67 12.32
C ARG A 63 -3.65 -15.92 13.00
N LYS A 64 -3.34 -17.17 13.35
CA LYS A 64 -2.05 -17.55 13.94
C LYS A 64 -0.86 -17.20 13.03
N ALA A 65 -0.98 -17.48 11.73
CA ALA A 65 0.04 -17.14 10.74
C ALA A 65 0.24 -15.61 10.64
N PHE A 66 -0.84 -14.83 10.64
CA PHE A 66 -0.78 -13.37 10.63
C PHE A 66 -0.10 -12.80 11.89
N HIS A 67 -0.48 -13.28 13.08
CA HIS A 67 0.18 -12.86 14.32
C HIS A 67 1.67 -13.26 14.37
N ALA A 68 2.00 -14.45 13.89
CA ALA A 68 3.39 -14.89 13.78
C ALA A 68 4.19 -13.98 12.83
N PHE A 69 3.60 -13.59 11.70
CA PHE A 69 4.21 -12.65 10.76
C PHE A 69 4.43 -11.26 11.37
N ILE A 70 3.45 -10.73 12.12
CA ILE A 70 3.60 -9.46 12.85
C ILE A 70 4.75 -9.55 13.84
N LYS A 71 4.80 -10.63 14.63
CA LYS A 71 5.85 -10.83 15.65
C LYS A 71 7.23 -10.90 15.01
N ASP A 72 7.38 -11.69 13.95
CA ASP A 72 8.65 -11.83 13.20
C ASP A 72 9.07 -10.51 12.57
N SER A 73 8.12 -9.77 11.97
CA SER A 73 8.37 -8.44 11.42
C SER A 73 8.90 -7.48 12.48
N LYS A 74 8.27 -7.42 13.67
CA LYS A 74 8.74 -6.56 14.77
C LYS A 74 10.16 -6.93 15.22
N GLN A 75 10.45 -8.22 15.35
CA GLN A 75 11.74 -8.71 15.82
C GLN A 75 12.86 -8.46 14.79
N ASN A 76 12.63 -8.79 13.53
CA ASN A 76 13.58 -8.58 12.43
C ASN A 76 13.98 -7.11 12.32
N TRP A 77 13.03 -6.22 12.58
CA TRP A 77 13.21 -4.78 12.50
C TRP A 77 13.58 -4.12 13.85
N LYS A 78 13.87 -4.93 14.89
CA LYS A 78 14.29 -4.45 16.22
C LYS A 78 13.35 -3.37 16.77
N LEU A 79 12.04 -3.50 16.51
CA LEU A 79 11.02 -2.51 16.87
C LEU A 79 10.76 -2.39 18.38
N GLU A 80 11.33 -3.28 19.19
CA GLU A 80 11.24 -3.23 20.66
C GLU A 80 12.11 -2.11 21.28
N LYS A 81 12.89 -1.39 20.48
CA LYS A 81 13.82 -0.33 20.93
C LYS A 81 13.31 1.09 20.71
N TYR A 82 12.13 1.26 20.13
CA TYR A 82 11.60 2.59 19.84
C TYR A 82 11.02 3.25 21.09
N ASP A 83 10.84 4.57 21.02
CA ASP A 83 10.13 5.30 22.06
C ASP A 83 8.67 4.83 22.20
N THR A 84 8.08 5.12 23.36
CA THR A 84 6.72 4.70 23.70
C THR A 84 5.65 5.23 22.73
N GLU A 85 5.90 6.39 22.12
CA GLU A 85 5.00 7.02 21.14
C GLU A 85 4.98 6.23 19.82
N THR A 86 6.15 5.88 19.30
CA THR A 86 6.32 5.13 18.05
C THR A 86 5.75 3.71 18.18
N ASP A 87 6.00 3.04 19.31
CA ASP A 87 5.41 1.72 19.56
C ASP A 87 3.88 1.79 19.69
N HIS A 88 3.35 2.84 20.31
CA HIS A 88 1.90 3.06 20.37
C HIS A 88 1.28 3.20 18.96
N ILE A 89 1.88 4.01 18.09
CA ILE A 89 1.42 4.20 16.70
C ILE A 89 1.49 2.88 15.91
N LEU A 90 2.58 2.13 16.08
CA LEU A 90 2.77 0.83 15.46
C LEU A 90 1.66 -0.15 15.87
N ASN A 91 1.43 -0.30 17.16
CA ASN A 91 0.41 -1.19 17.70
C ASN A 91 -0.98 -0.80 17.23
N GLN A 92 -1.32 0.49 17.27
CA GLN A 92 -2.61 1.00 16.80
C GLN A 92 -2.86 0.65 15.31
N HIS A 93 -1.85 0.75 14.45
CA HIS A 93 -2.00 0.40 13.04
C HIS A 93 -2.14 -1.12 12.83
N LEU A 94 -1.34 -1.92 13.55
CA LEU A 94 -1.40 -3.37 13.45
C LEU A 94 -2.74 -3.93 13.93
N GLU A 95 -3.29 -3.40 15.02
CA GLU A 95 -4.65 -3.74 15.49
C GLU A 95 -5.73 -3.41 14.43
N ARG A 96 -5.56 -2.30 13.69
CA ARG A 96 -6.45 -1.97 12.57
C ARG A 96 -6.33 -2.99 11.44
N LEU A 97 -5.11 -3.38 11.06
CA LEU A 97 -4.90 -4.41 10.03
C LEU A 97 -5.46 -5.76 10.45
N GLU A 98 -5.33 -6.14 11.72
CA GLU A 98 -5.91 -7.36 12.26
C GLU A 98 -7.45 -7.39 12.15
N LYS A 99 -8.10 -6.25 12.43
CA LYS A 99 -9.55 -6.10 12.23
C LYS A 99 -9.92 -6.26 10.74
N VAL A 100 -9.13 -5.70 9.82
CA VAL A 100 -9.36 -5.87 8.38
C VAL A 100 -9.14 -7.32 7.97
N PHE A 101 -8.09 -7.97 8.46
CA PHE A 101 -7.80 -9.38 8.19
C PHE A 101 -8.87 -10.33 8.75
N SER A 102 -9.66 -9.86 9.72
CA SER A 102 -10.81 -10.59 10.27
C SER A 102 -12.14 -10.26 9.58
N SER A 103 -12.14 -9.43 8.53
CA SER A 103 -13.36 -9.07 7.78
C SER A 103 -13.69 -10.11 6.70
N ASP A 104 -14.91 -10.04 6.16
CA ASP A 104 -15.43 -10.94 5.11
C ASP A 104 -14.57 -10.97 3.82
N LEU A 105 -13.72 -9.95 3.63
CA LEU A 105 -12.75 -9.90 2.53
C LEU A 105 -11.66 -10.99 2.65
N TYR A 106 -11.36 -11.45 3.86
CA TYR A 106 -10.27 -12.38 4.17
C TYR A 106 -10.77 -13.68 4.81
N VAL A 107 -12.00 -13.70 5.34
CA VAL A 107 -12.63 -14.89 5.94
C VAL A 107 -13.17 -15.82 4.86
N GLY A 108 -12.78 -17.09 4.89
CA GLY A 108 -13.10 -18.11 3.89
C GLY A 108 -11.86 -18.71 3.21
N ILE A 109 -12.10 -19.77 2.43
CA ILE A 109 -11.09 -20.55 1.72
C ILE A 109 -11.09 -20.30 0.20
N GLU A 110 -11.86 -19.30 -0.27
CA GLU A 110 -11.93 -19.03 -1.70
C GLU A 110 -10.62 -18.43 -2.21
N GLU A 111 -10.24 -18.77 -3.44
CA GLU A 111 -9.00 -18.30 -4.08
C GLU A 111 -8.87 -16.77 -4.00
N LYS A 112 -9.97 -16.05 -4.22
CA LYS A 112 -9.99 -14.58 -4.17
C LYS A 112 -9.63 -14.02 -2.78
N GLN A 113 -9.97 -14.72 -1.70
CA GLN A 113 -9.66 -14.30 -0.32
C GLN A 113 -8.21 -14.64 0.03
N ILE A 114 -7.77 -15.85 -0.37
CA ILE A 114 -6.38 -16.31 -0.16
C ILE A 114 -5.40 -15.42 -0.94
N ALA A 115 -5.74 -15.01 -2.15
CA ALA A 115 -4.93 -14.14 -3.00
C ALA A 115 -4.69 -12.74 -2.41
N LEU A 116 -5.53 -12.29 -1.48
CA LEU A 116 -5.37 -10.99 -0.80
C LEU A 116 -4.40 -11.05 0.39
N ILE A 117 -4.13 -12.24 0.93
CA ILE A 117 -3.27 -12.41 2.11
C ILE A 117 -1.86 -11.85 1.87
N PRO A 118 -1.15 -12.14 0.76
CA PRO A 118 0.17 -11.56 0.50
C PRO A 118 0.18 -10.03 0.50
N ALA A 119 -0.85 -9.40 -0.09
CA ALA A 119 -0.97 -7.94 -0.11
C ALA A 119 -1.17 -7.39 1.31
N MET A 120 -1.93 -8.09 2.16
CA MET A 120 -2.08 -7.73 3.58
C MET A 120 -0.77 -7.85 4.36
N LEU A 121 -0.01 -8.94 4.17
CA LEU A 121 1.29 -9.11 4.84
C LEU A 121 2.30 -8.06 4.39
N LEU A 122 2.30 -7.70 3.10
CA LEU A 122 3.12 -6.62 2.58
C LEU A 122 2.80 -5.28 3.28
N ARG A 123 1.53 -5.00 3.55
CA ARG A 123 1.13 -3.78 4.29
C ARG A 123 1.73 -3.72 5.69
N VAL A 124 1.71 -4.85 6.41
CA VAL A 124 2.37 -4.96 7.73
C VAL A 124 3.86 -4.69 7.61
N GLU A 125 4.54 -5.32 6.64
CA GLU A 125 5.97 -5.16 6.45
C GLU A 125 6.36 -3.73 6.08
N VAL A 126 5.65 -3.12 5.14
CA VAL A 126 5.86 -1.72 4.73
C VAL A 126 5.68 -0.78 5.92
N PHE A 127 4.62 -0.94 6.72
CA PHE A 127 4.38 -0.08 7.87
C PHE A 127 5.48 -0.20 8.93
N CYS A 128 5.92 -1.42 9.23
CA CYS A 128 7.05 -1.68 10.12
C CYS A 128 8.33 -1.00 9.63
N ARG A 129 8.66 -1.11 8.34
CA ARG A 129 9.84 -0.46 7.74
C ARG A 129 9.73 1.06 7.69
N CYS A 130 8.51 1.60 7.56
CA CYS A 130 8.24 3.03 7.71
C CYS A 130 8.57 3.52 9.13
N ALA A 131 8.17 2.79 10.17
CA ALA A 131 8.51 3.10 11.56
C ALA A 131 10.03 3.17 11.78
N GLN A 132 10.78 2.33 11.07
CA GLN A 132 12.23 2.30 11.19
C GLN A 132 12.97 3.49 10.61
N GLN A 133 12.34 4.29 9.75
CA GLN A 133 13.00 5.45 9.17
C GLN A 133 13.25 6.55 10.21
N ASP A 134 12.62 6.46 11.40
CA ASP A 134 12.80 7.38 12.53
C ASP A 134 12.65 8.85 12.14
N LEU A 135 11.57 9.13 11.39
CA LEU A 135 11.22 10.48 10.95
C LEU A 135 10.03 11.02 11.75
N GLU A 136 10.06 12.32 12.06
CA GLU A 136 8.94 13.00 12.75
C GLU A 136 7.59 12.82 12.04
N LEU A 137 7.60 12.69 10.72
CA LEU A 137 6.41 12.42 9.92
C LEU A 137 5.73 11.10 10.33
N PHE A 138 6.51 10.08 10.73
CA PHE A 138 5.94 8.82 11.23
C PHE A 138 5.14 9.02 12.52
N LYS A 139 5.61 9.90 13.42
CA LYS A 139 4.92 10.20 14.68
C LYS A 139 3.54 10.83 14.45
N SER A 140 3.41 11.58 13.35
CA SER A 140 2.13 12.17 12.93
C SER A 140 1.32 11.28 11.97
N SER A 141 1.78 10.07 11.65
CA SER A 141 1.22 9.25 10.59
C SER A 141 -0.25 8.86 10.83
N SER A 142 -0.63 8.53 12.06
CA SER A 142 -2.01 8.18 12.43
C SER A 142 -2.97 9.34 12.13
N THR A 143 -2.61 10.55 12.55
CA THR A 143 -3.36 11.79 12.30
C THR A 143 -3.44 12.08 10.80
N ILE A 144 -2.30 12.06 10.10
CA ILE A 144 -2.22 12.34 8.65
C ILE A 144 -3.09 11.36 7.87
N LEU A 145 -2.94 10.04 8.09
CA LEU A 145 -3.74 9.02 7.42
C LEU A 145 -5.22 9.16 7.73
N SER A 146 -5.59 9.51 8.97
CA SER A 146 -6.99 9.74 9.33
C SER A 146 -7.61 10.91 8.55
N LYS A 147 -6.83 11.97 8.28
CA LYS A 147 -7.27 13.14 7.51
C LYS A 147 -7.35 12.82 6.02
N ILE A 148 -6.34 12.15 5.47
CA ILE A 148 -6.36 11.69 4.07
C ILE A 148 -7.57 10.78 3.82
N ASN A 149 -7.89 9.89 4.76
CA ASN A 149 -9.05 9.00 4.62
C ASN A 149 -10.38 9.76 4.60
N LYS A 150 -10.50 10.88 5.34
CA LYS A 150 -11.73 11.68 5.45
C LYS A 150 -11.93 12.67 4.30
N HIS A 151 -10.87 13.09 3.65
CA HIS A 151 -10.92 14.16 2.64
C HIS A 151 -10.48 13.66 1.27
N THR A 152 -11.19 14.10 0.24
CA THR A 152 -10.90 13.78 -1.16
C THR A 152 -9.65 14.52 -1.64
N VAL A 153 -9.51 15.78 -1.22
CA VAL A 153 -8.35 16.62 -1.52
C VAL A 153 -7.72 17.12 -0.22
N ILE A 154 -6.41 16.94 -0.09
CA ILE A 154 -5.66 17.41 1.08
C ILE A 154 -4.35 18.08 0.70
N SER A 155 -4.11 19.24 1.29
CA SER A 155 -2.81 19.92 1.23
C SER A 155 -1.99 19.61 2.48
N ILE A 156 -0.70 19.34 2.31
CA ILE A 156 0.23 18.99 3.37
C ILE A 156 1.45 19.90 3.24
N SER A 157 1.68 20.73 4.27
CA SER A 157 2.86 21.60 4.34
C SER A 157 3.83 21.11 5.40
N THR A 158 5.01 20.62 5.01
CA THR A 158 6.08 20.30 5.98
C THR A 158 7.45 20.68 5.42
N ALA A 159 8.47 20.78 6.28
CA ALA A 159 9.83 21.12 5.86
C ALA A 159 10.45 20.09 4.89
N THR A 160 11.36 20.52 4.02
CA THR A 160 12.12 19.60 3.16
C THR A 160 12.92 18.62 4.02
N GLY A 161 13.08 17.37 3.54
CA GLY A 161 13.76 16.32 4.31
C GLY A 161 12.90 15.61 5.36
N SER A 162 11.65 16.03 5.61
CA SER A 162 10.72 15.34 6.53
C SER A 162 10.23 13.96 6.07
N GLY A 163 10.59 13.56 4.85
CA GLY A 163 10.18 12.29 4.25
C GLY A 163 8.83 12.32 3.53
N LYS A 164 8.29 13.50 3.18
CA LYS A 164 7.03 13.62 2.40
C LYS A 164 7.01 12.75 1.15
N SER A 165 8.03 12.84 0.31
CA SER A 165 8.07 12.17 -0.99
C SER A 165 8.47 10.69 -0.89
N THR A 166 8.95 10.22 0.27
CA THR A 166 9.41 8.84 0.49
C THR A 166 8.50 8.06 1.44
N LEU A 167 8.27 8.60 2.65
CA LEU A 167 7.60 7.93 3.75
C LEU A 167 6.08 7.99 3.61
N LEU A 168 5.51 9.13 3.22
CA LEU A 168 4.05 9.28 3.14
C LEU A 168 3.42 8.39 2.04
N PRO A 169 3.96 8.30 0.81
CA PRO A 169 3.52 7.32 -0.19
C PRO A 169 3.55 5.87 0.31
N ALA A 170 4.58 5.50 1.06
CA ALA A 170 4.68 4.16 1.65
C ALA A 170 3.68 3.91 2.77
N LEU A 171 3.42 4.91 3.62
CA LEU A 171 2.37 4.84 4.64
C LEU A 171 0.97 4.69 4.01
N LEU A 172 0.73 5.32 2.85
CA LEU A 172 -0.51 5.13 2.09
C LEU A 172 -0.64 3.71 1.56
N ALA A 173 0.43 3.17 0.98
CA ALA A 173 0.45 1.77 0.54
C ALA A 173 0.15 0.82 1.72
N ALA A 174 0.76 1.07 2.89
CA ALA A 174 0.47 0.30 4.11
C ALA A 174 -0.97 0.46 4.63
N ASP A 175 -1.57 1.66 4.54
CA ASP A 175 -2.97 1.89 4.90
C ASP A 175 -3.97 1.28 3.89
N GLY A 176 -3.45 0.74 2.80
CA GLY A 176 -4.15 -0.14 1.86
C GLY A 176 -4.46 0.49 0.51
N TYR A 177 -3.98 1.71 0.21
CA TYR A 177 -4.13 2.30 -1.12
C TYR A 177 -3.35 1.48 -2.14
N GLU A 178 -4.01 1.09 -3.21
CA GLU A 178 -3.50 0.12 -4.16
C GLU A 178 -2.56 0.77 -5.19
N LYS A 179 -2.84 2.04 -5.54
CA LYS A 179 -2.11 2.79 -6.55
C LYS A 179 -1.82 4.20 -6.06
N ILE A 180 -0.55 4.54 -5.91
CA ILE A 180 -0.07 5.86 -5.50
C ILE A 180 0.83 6.40 -6.61
N ILE A 181 0.40 7.47 -7.26
CA ILE A 181 1.17 8.16 -8.30
C ILE A 181 1.74 9.43 -7.68
N VAL A 182 3.07 9.54 -7.65
CA VAL A 182 3.78 10.67 -7.06
C VAL A 182 4.48 11.46 -8.16
N THR A 183 4.17 12.74 -8.30
CA THR A 183 4.91 13.60 -9.22
C THR A 183 6.22 14.08 -8.61
N GLN A 184 7.19 14.34 -9.48
CA GLN A 184 8.39 15.11 -9.14
C GLN A 184 8.68 16.07 -10.31
N PRO A 185 9.13 17.30 -10.03
CA PRO A 185 9.44 18.27 -11.09
C PRO A 185 10.65 17.84 -11.93
N ARG A 186 11.55 17.00 -11.38
CA ARG A 186 12.82 16.64 -11.99
C ARG A 186 12.93 15.14 -12.24
N ARG A 187 13.38 14.77 -13.45
CA ARG A 187 13.57 13.37 -13.87
C ARG A 187 14.48 12.56 -12.92
N LEU A 188 15.57 13.18 -12.46
CA LEU A 188 16.52 12.56 -11.52
C LEU A 188 15.87 12.29 -10.14
N ALA A 189 14.92 13.12 -9.72
CA ALA A 189 14.21 12.92 -8.47
C ALA A 189 13.31 11.68 -8.54
N CYS A 190 12.58 11.45 -9.65
CA CYS A 190 11.76 10.25 -9.82
C CYS A 190 12.57 8.96 -9.59
N ASN A 191 13.72 8.85 -10.26
CA ASN A 191 14.59 7.68 -10.15
C ASN A 191 15.20 7.54 -8.74
N SER A 192 15.85 8.60 -8.25
CA SER A 192 16.56 8.56 -6.97
C SER A 192 15.64 8.32 -5.76
N ILE A 193 14.43 8.89 -5.77
CA ILE A 193 13.44 8.68 -4.72
C ILE A 193 12.89 7.25 -4.77
N SER A 194 12.53 6.75 -5.95
CA SER A 194 12.06 5.36 -6.10
C SER A 194 13.13 4.36 -5.66
N ASP A 195 14.39 4.53 -6.08
CA ASP A 195 15.48 3.67 -5.65
C ASP A 195 15.72 3.76 -4.13
N ARG A 196 15.58 4.95 -3.54
CA ARG A 196 15.66 5.12 -2.08
C ARG A 196 14.54 4.38 -1.37
N VAL A 197 13.29 4.54 -1.78
CA VAL A 197 12.14 3.82 -1.20
C VAL A 197 12.34 2.31 -1.35
N ASN A 198 12.78 1.84 -2.51
CA ASN A 198 13.04 0.43 -2.73
C ASN A 198 14.14 -0.14 -1.83
N LYS A 199 15.16 0.67 -1.53
CA LYS A 199 16.27 0.31 -0.65
C LYS A 199 15.88 0.32 0.83
N THR A 200 15.09 1.31 1.27
CA THR A 200 14.80 1.50 2.71
C THR A 200 13.49 0.87 3.15
N ILE A 201 12.47 0.87 2.31
CA ILE A 201 11.11 0.39 2.62
C ILE A 201 10.80 -0.93 1.88
N GLY A 202 11.49 -1.24 0.80
CA GLY A 202 11.31 -2.49 0.05
C GLY A 202 10.75 -2.24 -1.35
N LYS A 203 10.77 -3.28 -2.20
CA LYS A 203 10.48 -3.18 -3.64
C LYS A 203 8.99 -2.92 -3.95
N ILE A 204 8.50 -1.75 -3.55
CA ILE A 204 7.09 -1.33 -3.69
C ILE A 204 6.93 -0.15 -4.64
N SER A 205 8.03 0.35 -5.20
CA SER A 205 8.01 1.54 -6.06
C SER A 205 8.67 1.32 -7.42
N SER A 206 8.17 2.05 -8.40
CA SER A 206 8.67 2.17 -9.76
C SER A 206 8.78 3.64 -10.17
N TRP A 207 9.36 3.89 -11.34
CA TRP A 207 9.38 5.24 -11.90
C TRP A 207 9.30 5.27 -13.42
N ALA A 208 8.74 6.37 -13.93
CA ALA A 208 8.59 6.65 -15.36
C ALA A 208 8.87 8.11 -15.68
N VAL A 209 9.69 8.36 -16.71
CA VAL A 209 9.94 9.73 -17.22
C VAL A 209 9.99 9.68 -18.74
N ALA A 210 9.62 10.78 -19.40
CA ALA A 210 9.66 10.87 -20.86
C ALA A 210 11.08 10.61 -21.40
N GLY A 211 11.17 9.90 -22.53
CA GLY A 211 12.42 9.66 -23.26
C GLY A 211 13.47 8.82 -22.54
N ALA A 212 13.10 8.06 -21.49
CA ALA A 212 13.98 7.10 -20.83
C ALA A 212 13.32 5.71 -20.78
N ARG A 213 14.14 4.67 -20.58
CA ARG A 213 13.64 3.33 -20.27
C ARG A 213 12.97 3.40 -18.88
N SER A 214 11.64 3.41 -18.85
CA SER A 214 10.90 3.37 -17.60
C SER A 214 11.12 2.03 -16.90
N LYS A 215 11.23 2.05 -15.57
CA LYS A 215 11.20 0.84 -14.76
C LYS A 215 9.76 0.61 -14.33
N ASN A 216 8.88 0.40 -15.30
CA ASN A 216 7.48 0.10 -15.05
C ASN A 216 7.34 -1.36 -14.64
N ASP A 217 7.28 -1.60 -13.34
CA ASP A 217 6.83 -2.88 -12.82
C ASP A 217 5.34 -2.74 -12.47
N HIS A 218 4.50 -3.52 -13.13
CA HIS A 218 3.05 -3.48 -12.94
C HIS A 218 2.62 -3.96 -11.55
N ASN A 219 3.53 -4.55 -10.77
CA ASN A 219 3.25 -5.05 -9.42
C ASN A 219 3.65 -4.06 -8.30
N THR A 220 4.05 -2.82 -8.63
CA THR A 220 4.40 -1.82 -7.60
C THR A 220 3.21 -0.95 -7.22
N HIS A 221 3.06 -0.67 -5.92
CA HIS A 221 2.03 0.22 -5.39
C HIS A 221 2.31 1.71 -5.68
N ILE A 222 3.58 2.10 -5.77
CA ILE A 222 3.99 3.49 -5.88
C ILE A 222 4.67 3.73 -7.24
N MET A 223 4.21 4.71 -7.99
CA MET A 223 4.78 5.11 -9.27
C MET A 223 5.26 6.57 -9.18
N TYR A 224 6.57 6.78 -9.29
CA TYR A 224 7.15 8.12 -9.37
C TYR A 224 7.28 8.57 -10.83
N LEU A 225 6.76 9.74 -11.17
CA LEU A 225 6.85 10.24 -12.54
C LEU A 225 6.99 11.76 -12.60
N THR A 226 7.38 12.28 -13.75
CA THR A 226 7.44 13.73 -13.95
C THR A 226 6.04 14.33 -14.06
N ASP A 227 5.87 15.55 -13.56
CA ASP A 227 4.66 16.34 -13.70
C ASP A 227 4.08 16.32 -15.13
N GLY A 228 4.89 16.61 -16.15
CA GLY A 228 4.43 16.60 -17.55
C GLY A 228 4.00 15.22 -18.07
N LEU A 229 4.57 14.13 -17.54
CA LEU A 229 4.14 12.78 -17.91
C LEU A 229 2.79 12.45 -17.26
N LEU A 230 2.55 12.93 -16.03
CA LEU A 230 1.23 12.83 -15.40
C LEU A 230 0.20 13.62 -16.19
N THR A 231 0.52 14.85 -16.58
CA THR A 231 -0.39 15.73 -17.35
C THR A 231 -0.89 15.02 -18.59
N GLN A 232 0.03 14.43 -19.37
CA GLN A 232 -0.31 13.65 -20.55
C GLN A 232 -1.15 12.42 -20.20
N TYR A 233 -0.79 11.68 -19.15
CA TYR A 233 -1.54 10.50 -18.73
C TYR A 233 -2.99 10.85 -18.34
N LEU A 234 -3.19 11.89 -17.54
CA LEU A 234 -4.51 12.37 -17.13
C LEU A 234 -5.35 12.81 -18.33
N GLN A 235 -4.75 13.58 -19.26
CA GLN A 235 -5.44 14.10 -20.44
C GLN A 235 -6.03 12.99 -21.32
N TYR A 236 -5.31 11.87 -21.48
CA TYR A 236 -5.69 10.82 -22.43
C TYR A 236 -6.31 9.57 -21.78
N ASN A 237 -6.29 9.44 -20.44
CA ASN A 237 -6.68 8.20 -19.76
C ASN A 237 -7.71 8.39 -18.63
N GLU A 238 -8.43 9.53 -18.59
CA GLU A 238 -9.45 9.84 -17.57
C GLU A 238 -10.41 8.67 -17.28
N GLY A 239 -11.08 8.14 -18.32
CA GLY A 239 -12.02 7.02 -18.15
C GLY A 239 -11.37 5.73 -17.64
N LYS A 240 -10.13 5.45 -18.10
CA LYS A 240 -9.37 4.29 -17.62
C LYS A 240 -9.00 4.44 -16.15
N ILE A 241 -8.55 5.63 -15.73
CA ILE A 241 -8.19 5.91 -14.35
C ILE A 241 -9.39 5.70 -13.42
N ILE A 242 -10.56 6.21 -13.79
CA ILE A 242 -11.80 6.03 -13.01
C ILE A 242 -12.13 4.53 -12.91
N SER A 243 -12.10 3.81 -14.04
CA SER A 243 -12.40 2.37 -14.04
C SER A 243 -11.43 1.53 -13.20
N GLU A 244 -10.14 1.89 -13.18
CA GLU A 244 -9.14 1.21 -12.35
C GLU A 244 -9.32 1.56 -10.86
N ALA A 245 -9.62 2.83 -10.55
CA ALA A 245 -9.87 3.28 -9.19
C ALA A 245 -11.14 2.63 -8.59
N ALA A 246 -12.20 2.46 -9.37
CA ALA A 246 -13.43 1.77 -8.98
C ALA A 246 -13.19 0.32 -8.49
N ASN A 247 -12.22 -0.36 -9.11
CA ASN A 247 -11.83 -1.73 -8.72
C ASN A 247 -10.96 -1.79 -7.45
N CYS A 248 -10.55 -0.65 -6.91
CA CYS A 248 -9.74 -0.60 -5.70
C CYS A 248 -10.62 -0.67 -4.44
N VAL A 249 -10.18 -1.43 -3.44
CA VAL A 249 -10.82 -1.48 -2.12
C VAL A 249 -10.70 -0.11 -1.46
N ARG A 250 -9.49 0.46 -1.43
CA ARG A 250 -9.22 1.80 -0.86
C ARG A 250 -9.32 2.88 -1.94
N GLY A 251 -8.51 2.79 -2.98
CA GLY A 251 -8.52 3.79 -4.05
C GLY A 251 -7.15 4.08 -4.67
N THR A 252 -7.17 5.04 -5.60
CA THR A 252 -5.99 5.59 -6.26
C THR A 252 -5.66 6.97 -5.69
N VAL A 253 -4.39 7.21 -5.35
CA VAL A 253 -3.90 8.49 -4.85
C VAL A 253 -3.02 9.18 -5.89
N PHE A 254 -3.34 10.42 -6.21
CA PHE A 254 -2.47 11.34 -6.94
C PHE A 254 -1.79 12.28 -5.95
N PHE A 255 -0.51 12.07 -5.74
CA PHE A 255 0.34 12.89 -4.88
C PHE A 255 1.11 13.88 -5.76
N ILE A 256 0.66 15.14 -5.76
CA ILE A 256 1.34 16.21 -6.48
C ILE A 256 2.36 16.85 -5.53
N ASP A 257 3.64 16.55 -5.76
CA ASP A 257 4.73 17.07 -4.95
C ASP A 257 5.26 18.41 -5.48
N GLU A 258 5.85 19.21 -4.59
CA GLU A 258 6.48 20.49 -4.89
C GLU A 258 5.54 21.49 -5.61
N VAL A 259 4.26 21.56 -5.22
CA VAL A 259 3.26 22.43 -5.90
C VAL A 259 3.62 23.92 -5.88
N HIS A 260 4.54 24.34 -5.00
CA HIS A 260 5.06 25.71 -4.95
C HIS A 260 6.00 26.08 -6.11
N GLU A 261 6.50 25.11 -6.90
CA GLU A 261 7.31 25.42 -8.09
C GLU A 261 6.48 26.08 -9.22
N ARG A 262 5.14 26.16 -9.08
CA ARG A 262 4.18 26.84 -9.99
C ARG A 262 4.52 26.68 -11.48
N SER A 263 4.76 25.42 -11.89
CA SER A 263 5.01 25.08 -13.29
C SER A 263 3.68 24.98 -14.06
N VAL A 264 3.71 25.28 -15.35
CA VAL A 264 2.54 25.12 -16.23
C VAL A 264 2.02 23.67 -16.21
N ASN A 265 2.92 22.69 -16.08
CA ASN A 265 2.52 21.28 -16.00
C ASN A 265 1.79 20.97 -14.69
N ILE A 266 2.22 21.56 -13.57
CA ILE A 266 1.51 21.43 -12.28
C ILE A 266 0.12 22.04 -12.41
N ASP A 267 -0.01 23.26 -12.94
CA ASP A 267 -1.32 23.90 -13.11
C ASP A 267 -2.27 23.08 -13.99
N LEU A 268 -1.78 22.56 -15.12
CA LEU A 268 -2.56 21.67 -15.99
C LEU A 268 -2.91 20.34 -15.32
N CYS A 269 -1.98 19.75 -14.57
CA CYS A 269 -2.26 18.56 -13.75
C CYS A 269 -3.40 18.81 -12.78
N LEU A 270 -3.36 19.92 -12.04
CA LEU A 270 -4.38 20.26 -11.06
C LEU A 270 -5.75 20.50 -11.74
N ALA A 271 -5.77 21.15 -12.91
CA ALA A 271 -6.99 21.33 -13.69
C ALA A 271 -7.59 19.97 -14.15
N PHE A 272 -6.76 19.05 -14.66
CA PHE A 272 -7.22 17.73 -15.06
C PHE A 272 -7.65 16.87 -13.87
N LEU A 273 -6.97 16.96 -12.72
CA LEU A 273 -7.38 16.27 -11.50
C LEU A 273 -8.70 16.81 -10.96
N ALA A 274 -8.90 18.13 -10.97
CA ALA A 274 -10.17 18.73 -10.58
C ALA A 274 -11.32 18.21 -11.44
N LYS A 275 -11.12 18.10 -12.77
CA LYS A 275 -12.08 17.49 -13.67
C LYS A 275 -12.30 15.99 -13.39
N LEU A 276 -11.22 15.23 -13.18
CA LEU A 276 -11.29 13.80 -12.86
C LEU A 276 -12.13 13.53 -11.61
N LEU A 277 -11.95 14.34 -10.55
CA LEU A 277 -12.70 14.21 -9.31
C LEU A 277 -14.20 14.47 -9.48
N GLN A 278 -14.62 15.31 -10.44
CA GLN A 278 -16.04 15.51 -10.74
C GLN A 278 -16.68 14.30 -11.43
N LEU A 279 -15.88 13.49 -12.11
CA LEU A 279 -16.34 12.29 -12.80
C LEU A 279 -16.20 11.03 -11.95
N ASP A 280 -15.41 11.07 -10.87
CA ASP A 280 -15.22 9.96 -9.94
C ASP A 280 -16.37 9.88 -8.92
N PHE A 281 -17.54 9.43 -9.37
CA PHE A 281 -18.74 9.30 -8.54
C PHE A 281 -18.59 8.30 -7.39
N GLU A 282 -17.64 7.37 -7.47
CA GLU A 282 -17.38 6.37 -6.43
C GLU A 282 -16.48 6.90 -5.31
N GLY A 283 -15.84 8.06 -5.49
CA GLY A 283 -14.95 8.67 -4.49
C GLY A 283 -13.72 7.82 -4.19
N LYS A 284 -13.19 7.12 -5.21
CA LYS A 284 -12.02 6.24 -5.13
C LYS A 284 -10.71 6.93 -5.50
N VAL A 285 -10.77 8.16 -6.01
CA VAL A 285 -9.63 8.99 -6.33
C VAL A 285 -9.39 9.98 -5.20
N LYS A 286 -8.16 10.04 -4.72
CA LYS A 286 -7.70 11.05 -3.75
C LYS A 286 -6.58 11.89 -4.33
N VAL A 287 -6.54 13.15 -3.96
CA VAL A 287 -5.49 14.09 -4.35
C VAL A 287 -4.78 14.62 -3.11
N ILE A 288 -3.47 14.44 -3.07
CA ILE A 288 -2.59 14.99 -2.04
C ILE A 288 -1.72 16.04 -2.70
N LEU A 289 -1.69 17.23 -2.12
CA LEU A 289 -0.90 18.36 -2.58
C LEU A 289 0.19 18.60 -1.54
N SER A 290 1.45 18.45 -1.93
CA SER A 290 2.58 18.60 -1.03
C SER A 290 3.37 19.85 -1.40
N SER A 291 3.66 20.66 -0.38
CA SER A 291 4.44 21.86 -0.52
C SER A 291 5.36 22.08 0.69
N ALA A 292 6.42 22.87 0.48
CA ALA A 292 7.19 23.44 1.58
C ALA A 292 6.51 24.68 2.18
N THR A 293 5.55 25.27 1.45
CA THR A 293 4.84 26.50 1.84
C THR A 293 3.34 26.37 1.57
N LEU A 294 2.50 26.94 2.43
CA LEU A 294 1.06 27.03 2.17
C LEU A 294 0.81 27.97 0.99
N ASP A 295 0.34 27.42 -0.14
CA ASP A 295 -0.11 28.20 -1.30
C ASP A 295 -1.64 28.24 -1.35
N ASN A 296 -2.21 29.41 -1.03
CA ASN A 296 -3.65 29.62 -0.97
C ASN A 296 -4.33 29.52 -2.34
N SER A 297 -3.61 29.72 -3.46
CA SER A 297 -4.23 29.68 -4.79
C SER A 297 -4.72 28.27 -5.17
N VAL A 298 -4.02 27.24 -4.69
CA VAL A 298 -4.41 25.85 -4.96
C VAL A 298 -5.68 25.49 -4.19
N GLN A 299 -5.80 26.00 -2.96
CA GLN A 299 -7.02 25.86 -2.16
C GLN A 299 -8.23 26.46 -2.87
N GLU A 300 -8.11 27.69 -3.40
CA GLU A 300 -9.20 28.35 -4.12
C GLU A 300 -9.65 27.58 -5.37
N LEU A 301 -8.71 26.95 -6.09
CA LEU A 301 -9.03 26.10 -7.23
C LEU A 301 -9.92 24.94 -6.79
N PHE A 302 -9.48 24.13 -5.82
CA PHE A 302 -10.24 22.94 -5.44
C PHE A 302 -11.53 23.27 -4.70
N GLN A 303 -11.61 24.34 -3.92
CA GLN A 303 -12.86 24.79 -3.32
C GLN A 303 -13.94 25.12 -4.36
N LYS A 304 -13.56 25.58 -5.56
CA LYS A 304 -14.51 25.84 -6.66
C LYS A 304 -15.01 24.56 -7.33
N PHE A 305 -14.23 23.48 -7.32
CA PHE A 305 -14.53 22.26 -8.07
C PHE A 305 -14.95 21.07 -7.18
N ASN A 306 -14.63 21.11 -5.88
CA ASN A 306 -14.92 20.05 -4.92
C ASN A 306 -15.02 20.63 -3.49
N ASN A 307 -16.12 20.36 -2.78
CA ASN A 307 -16.36 20.90 -1.43
C ASN A 307 -15.60 20.15 -0.31
N ASP A 308 -14.94 19.02 -0.62
CA ASP A 308 -14.23 18.19 0.36
C ASP A 308 -12.69 18.39 0.30
N TYR A 309 -12.27 19.63 0.59
CA TYR A 309 -10.87 20.05 0.70
C TYR A 309 -10.44 20.23 2.16
N PHE A 310 -9.24 19.80 2.51
CA PHE A 310 -8.62 20.04 3.82
C PHE A 310 -7.15 20.47 3.69
N ALA A 311 -6.65 21.29 4.60
CA ALA A 311 -5.24 21.68 4.68
C ALA A 311 -4.67 21.32 6.06
N LEU A 312 -3.49 20.69 6.06
CA LEU A 312 -2.77 20.23 7.24
C LEU A 312 -1.34 20.80 7.28
#